data_AF-A0A6B3NUH4-F1
#
_entry.id   AF-A0A6B3NUH4-F1
#
_cell.length_a   1.000
_cell.length_b   1.000
_cell.length_c   1.000
_cell.angle_alpha   90.00
_cell.angle_beta   90.00
_cell.angle_gamma   90.00
#
_symmetry.space_group_name_H-M   'P 1'
#
loop_
_entity.id
_entity.type
_entity.pdbx_description
1 polymer ?
#
loop_
_entity_poly.entity_id
_entity_poly.type
_entity_poly.pdbx_seq_one_letter_code
_entity_poly.pdbx_strand_id
1 'polypeptide(L)'
;MDLIQQKFASVFSAYDVATQARPDGGVLLTLRAADGKQVKRSISYGQLHSAEQLSWAISAIRRDLAEQASELPVISMLQSQQRFALPTYR
;
A
#
# COMPACT_ATOMS: atom_id res chain seq x y z
N MET A 1 16.26 7.86 17.63
CA MET A 1 15.31 7.29 16.65
C MET A 1 14.94 8.38 15.66
N ASP A 2 15.00 8.10 14.36
CA ASP A 2 14.68 9.05 13.29
C ASP A 2 13.18 9.42 13.31
N LEU A 3 12.86 10.72 13.17
CA LEU A 3 11.49 11.24 13.21
C LEU A 3 10.64 10.64 12.07
N ILE A 4 11.27 10.43 10.91
CA ILE A 4 10.63 9.83 9.74
C ILE A 4 10.25 8.38 10.03
N GLN A 5 11.17 7.61 10.64
CA GLN A 5 10.91 6.24 11.05
C GLN A 5 9.74 6.16 12.05
N GLN A 6 9.72 7.01 13.07
CA GLN A 6 8.66 7.05 14.08
C GLN A 6 7.29 7.34 13.44
N LYS A 7 7.24 8.28 12.48
CA LYS A 7 6.02 8.60 11.75
C LYS A 7 5.50 7.39 10.97
N PHE A 8 6.37 6.71 10.21
CA PHE A 8 5.97 5.51 9.48
C PHE A 8 5.59 4.36 10.41
N ALA A 9 6.28 4.17 11.54
CA ALA A 9 5.93 3.19 12.57
C ALA A 9 4.54 3.46 13.17
N SER A 10 4.18 4.72 13.37
CA SER A 10 2.83 5.09 13.82
C SER A 10 1.75 4.79 12.77
N VAL A 11 2.03 5.02 11.49
CA VAL A 11 1.08 4.82 10.39
C VAL A 11 0.89 3.35 10.04
N PHE A 12 1.95 2.54 10.17
CA PHE A 12 2.00 1.12 9.84
C PHE A 12 2.29 0.27 11.09
N SER A 13 1.53 0.49 12.17
CA SER A 13 1.77 -0.12 13.48
C SER A 13 1.72 -1.65 13.52
N ALA A 14 1.13 -2.30 12.51
CA ALA A 14 1.09 -3.75 12.36
C ALA A 14 2.38 -4.35 11.74
N TYR A 15 3.34 -3.52 11.34
CA TYR A 15 4.56 -3.92 10.64
C TYR A 15 5.80 -3.49 11.43
N ASP A 16 6.86 -4.27 11.33
CA ASP A 16 8.20 -3.84 11.74
C ASP A 16 8.74 -2.85 10.68
N VAL A 17 9.05 -1.63 11.12
CA VAL A 17 9.36 -0.50 10.24
C VAL A 17 10.83 -0.10 10.36
N ALA A 18 11.53 -0.15 9.23
CA ALA A 18 12.90 0.34 9.10
C ALA A 18 13.00 1.37 7.98
N THR A 19 13.77 2.44 8.22
CA THR A 19 14.09 3.45 7.22
C THR A 19 15.58 3.49 6.96
N GLN A 20 15.96 3.65 5.70
CA GLN A 20 17.35 3.88 5.30
C GLN A 20 17.43 5.15 4.46
N ALA A 21 18.23 6.11 4.89
CA ALA A 21 18.47 7.33 4.13
C ALA A 21 19.11 7.02 2.77
N ARG A 22 18.69 7.76 1.74
CA ARG A 22 19.24 7.67 0.39
C ARG A 22 20.04 8.94 0.07
N PRO A 23 21.05 8.86 -0.82
CA PRO A 23 21.89 10.02 -1.16
C PRO A 23 21.13 11.19 -1.81
N ASP A 24 19.96 10.93 -2.39
CA ASP A 24 19.06 11.93 -2.99
C ASP A 24 18.17 12.67 -1.97
N GLY A 25 18.40 12.46 -0.67
CA GLY A 25 17.56 13.00 0.41
C GLY A 25 16.23 12.26 0.57
N GLY A 26 16.00 11.20 -0.20
CA GLY A 26 14.89 10.28 0.00
C GLY A 26 15.16 9.26 1.09
N VAL A 27 14.19 8.37 1.29
CA VAL A 27 14.28 7.26 2.24
C VAL A 27 13.81 5.97 1.58
N LEU A 28 14.54 4.88 1.79
CA LEU A 28 14.05 3.53 1.52
C LEU A 28 13.30 3.04 2.75
N LEU A 29 11.98 2.94 2.63
CA LEU A 29 11.10 2.38 3.64
C LEU A 29 11.05 0.86 3.47
N THR A 30 11.27 0.15 4.57
CA THR A 30 11.10 -1.29 4.70
C THR A 30 10.00 -1.57 5.70
N LEU A 31 8.98 -2.32 5.28
CA LEU A 31 7.90 -2.83 6.12
C LEU A 31 8.01 -4.35 6.15
N ARG A 32 8.05 -4.95 7.34
CA ARG A 32 8.05 -6.40 7.52
C ARG A 32 6.82 -6.83 8.31
N ALA A 33 6.03 -7.72 7.73
CA ALA A 33 4.86 -8.31 8.35
C ALA A 33 5.26 -9.44 9.32
N ALA A 34 4.33 -9.81 10.21
CA ALA A 34 4.54 -10.89 11.18
C ALA A 34 4.74 -12.27 10.53
N ASP A 35 4.22 -12.47 9.32
CA ASP A 35 4.42 -13.68 8.51
C ASP A 35 5.80 -13.74 7.81
N GLY A 36 6.63 -12.72 8.02
CA GLY A 36 7.96 -12.59 7.42
C GLY A 36 7.98 -11.94 6.03
N LYS A 37 6.81 -11.62 5.43
CA LYS A 37 6.78 -10.90 4.15
C LYS A 37 7.33 -9.49 4.33
N GLN A 38 8.20 -9.10 3.40
CA GLN A 38 8.85 -7.79 3.42
C GLN A 38 8.48 -7.00 2.17
N VAL A 39 8.11 -5.75 2.38
CA VAL A 39 7.83 -4.78 1.33
C VAL A 39 8.83 -3.65 1.45
N LYS A 40 9.47 -3.30 0.33
CA LYS A 40 10.38 -2.16 0.22
C LYS A 40 9.78 -1.12 -0.71
N ARG A 41 9.83 0.14 -0.30
CA ARG A 41 9.32 1.28 -1.06
C ARG A 41 10.28 2.45 -0.96
N SER A 42 10.66 2.99 -2.11
CA SER A 42 11.46 4.21 -2.18
C SER A 42 10.54 5.41 -2.05
N ILE A 43 10.82 6.27 -1.08
CA ILE A 43 10.13 7.55 -0.86
C ILE A 43 11.09 8.66 -1.27
N SER A 44 10.67 9.53 -2.17
CA SER A 44 11.50 10.65 -2.63
C SER A 44 11.55 11.77 -1.61
N TYR A 45 12.56 12.65 -1.73
CA TYR A 45 12.66 13.85 -0.91
C TYR A 45 11.37 14.71 -0.98
N GLY A 46 10.81 14.90 -2.19
CA GLY A 46 9.57 15.66 -2.37
C GLY A 46 8.37 15.06 -1.63
N GLN A 47 8.25 13.72 -1.67
CA GLN A 47 7.20 13.01 -0.92
C GLN A 47 7.37 13.12 0.59
N LEU A 48 8.60 13.22 1.11
CA LEU A 48 8.84 13.39 2.55
C LEU A 48 8.54 14.81 3.05
N HIS A 49 8.74 15.82 2.19
CA HIS A 49 8.68 17.24 2.57
C HIS A 49 7.40 17.95 2.13
N SER A 50 6.50 17.28 1.41
CA SER A 50 5.15 17.76 1.11
C SER A 50 4.12 16.90 1.83
N ALA A 51 3.29 17.54 2.69
CA ALA A 51 2.26 16.84 3.46
C ALA A 51 1.24 16.12 2.57
N GLU A 52 0.86 16.74 1.44
CA GLU A 52 -0.04 16.15 0.45
C GLU A 52 0.59 14.93 -0.22
N GLN A 53 1.82 15.07 -0.75
CA GLN A 53 2.51 13.96 -1.41
C GLN A 53 2.81 12.81 -0.46
N LEU A 54 3.11 13.11 0.81
CA LEU A 54 3.30 12.09 1.84
C LEU A 54 2.01 11.32 2.11
N SER A 55 0.88 12.02 2.21
CA SER A 55 -0.43 11.39 2.38
C SER A 55 -0.79 10.47 1.22
N TRP A 56 -0.52 10.90 -0.02
CA TRP A 56 -0.67 10.06 -1.20
C TRP A 56 0.27 8.86 -1.20
N ALA A 57 1.55 9.03 -0.83
CA ALA A 57 2.51 7.94 -0.73
C ALA A 57 2.06 6.90 0.30
N ILE A 58 1.63 7.34 1.49
CA ILE A 58 1.08 6.46 2.53
C ILE A 58 -0.15 5.70 2.01
N SER A 59 -1.06 6.39 1.32
CA SER A 59 -2.28 5.78 0.79
C SER A 59 -1.99 4.75 -0.30
N ALA A 60 -1.03 5.02 -1.18
CA ALA A 60 -0.57 4.06 -2.18
C ALA A 60 0.04 2.82 -1.53
N ILE A 61 0.92 2.98 -0.54
CA ILE A 61 1.53 1.86 0.18
C ILE A 61 0.47 1.01 0.90
N ARG A 62 -0.55 1.64 1.50
CA ARG A 62 -1.68 0.91 2.11
C ARG A 62 -2.43 0.06 1.09
N ARG A 63 -2.67 0.57 -0.11
CA ARG A 63 -3.32 -0.19 -1.20
C ARG A 63 -2.46 -1.35 -1.65
N ASP A 64 -1.17 -1.13 -1.87
CA ASP A 64 -0.23 -2.19 -2.26
C ASP A 64 -0.20 -3.34 -1.23
N LEU A 65 -0.19 -3.00 0.07
CA LEU A 65 -0.23 -3.98 1.15
C LEU A 65 -1.56 -4.75 1.19
N ALA A 66 -2.68 -4.07 0.92
CA ALA A 66 -3.99 -4.69 0.87
C ALA A 66 -4.13 -5.61 -0.35
N GLU A 67 -3.62 -5.23 -1.52
CA GLU A 67 -3.59 -6.09 -2.72
C GLU A 67 -2.73 -7.34 -2.50
N GLN A 68 -1.61 -7.23 -1.78
CA GLN A 68 -0.78 -8.38 -1.41
C GLN A 68 -1.44 -9.31 -0.39
N ALA A 69 -2.34 -8.78 0.45
CA ALA A 69 -3.12 -9.55 1.41
C ALA A 69 -4.42 -10.09 0.80
N SER A 70 -4.96 -9.44 -0.21
CA SER A 70 -6.19 -9.84 -0.88
C SER A 70 -5.88 -10.95 -1.86
N GLU A 71 -6.16 -12.19 -1.45
CA GLU A 71 -6.73 -13.14 -2.39
C GLU A 71 -7.91 -12.41 -3.08
N LEU A 72 -7.82 -12.22 -4.39
CA LEU A 72 -8.89 -11.60 -5.17
C LEU A 72 -10.21 -12.28 -4.79
N PRO A 73 -11.31 -11.54 -4.57
CA PRO A 73 -12.59 -12.17 -4.39
C PRO A 73 -12.83 -13.05 -5.62
N VAL A 74 -12.97 -14.35 -5.39
CA VAL A 74 -13.21 -15.35 -6.42
C VAL A 74 -14.40 -14.87 -7.27
N ILE A 75 -14.10 -14.38 -8.48
CA ILE A 75 -15.09 -13.84 -9.44
C ILE A 75 -16.14 -14.90 -9.80
N SER A 76 -15.96 -16.17 -9.40
CA SER A 76 -16.95 -17.23 -9.53
C SER A 76 -18.28 -16.92 -8.83
N MET A 77 -18.34 -16.01 -7.83
CA MET A 77 -19.61 -15.59 -7.22
C MET A 77 -20.31 -14.44 -7.98
N LEU A 78 -19.61 -13.72 -8.86
CA LEU A 78 -20.19 -12.63 -9.65
C LEU A 78 -20.78 -13.10 -11.00
N GLN A 79 -20.33 -14.24 -11.52
CA GLN A 79 -20.83 -14.77 -12.80
C GLN A 79 -22.24 -15.38 -12.73
N SER A 80 -22.76 -15.73 -11.56
CA SER A 80 -24.12 -16.26 -11.44
C SER A 80 -25.22 -15.19 -11.60
N GLN A 81 -24.86 -13.90 -11.53
CA GLN A 81 -25.84 -12.80 -11.56
C GLN A 81 -26.08 -12.20 -12.97
N GLN A 82 -25.34 -12.62 -14.00
CA GLN A 82 -25.56 -12.18 -15.39
C GLN A 82 -26.15 -13.27 -16.29
N ARG A 83 -27.37 -13.73 -15.99
CA ARG A 83 -28.20 -14.47 -16.97
C ARG A 83 -29.69 -14.12 -16.94
N PHE A 84 -30.07 -12.94 -16.45
CA PHE A 84 -31.45 -12.46 -16.62
C PHE A 84 -31.59 -11.61 -17.88
N ALA A 85 -32.08 -12.28 -18.93
CA ALA A 85 -32.82 -11.76 -20.09
C ALA A 85 -32.46 -10.35 -20.59
N LEU A 86 -31.57 -10.28 -21.57
CA LEU A 86 -31.48 -9.12 -22.45
C LEU A 86 -32.79 -9.00 -23.26
N PRO A 87 -33.49 -7.85 -23.26
CA PRO A 87 -34.70 -7.67 -24.06
C PRO A 87 -34.35 -7.68 -25.54
N THR A 88 -35.00 -8.55 -26.31
CA THR A 88 -34.96 -8.50 -27.78
C THR A 88 -35.99 -7.49 -28.27
N TYR A 89 -35.55 -6.43 -28.94
CA TYR A 89 -36.45 -5.53 -29.66
C TYR A 89 -36.97 -6.22 -30.93
N ARG A 90 -38.27 -6.10 -31.18
CA ARG A 90 -38.92 -6.47 -32.45
C ARG A 90 -38.96 -5.27 -33.39
#